data_AF-A0A8X6T8R9-F1
#
_entry.id   AF-A0A8X6T8R9-F1
#
_cell.length_a   1.000
_cell.length_b   1.000
_cell.length_c   1.000
_cell.angle_alpha   90.00
_cell.angle_beta   90.00
_cell.angle_gamma   90.00
#
_symmetry.space_group_name_H-M   'P 1'
#
loop_
_entity.id
_entity.type
_entity.pdbx_description
1 polymer ?
#
loop_
_entity_poly.entity_id
_entity_poly.type
_entity_poly.pdbx_seq_one_letter_code
_entity_poly.pdbx_strand_id
1 'polypeptide(L)'
;MIHLDFPYKVQMYHPLSKAAMKQLLEFASDAVGLINNNTFDIMKVCFSDKAHFHLDGHVNKQNWLIWESEHPHFEINLSLHTLRVTAWCAMSTLGIVGAVFVDGIVNATVTCWPIISTRLFKAFPISI
;
A
#
# COMPACT_ATOMS: atom_id res chain seq x y z
N MET A 1 -42.39 -12.24 9.84
CA MET A 1 -41.93 -10.95 9.30
C MET A 1 -40.46 -11.14 8.94
N ILE A 2 -40.12 -11.18 7.65
CA ILE A 2 -38.74 -11.37 7.19
C ILE A 2 -38.11 -9.98 7.18
N HIS A 3 -37.08 -9.76 7.99
CA HIS A 3 -36.28 -8.52 7.94
C HIS A 3 -35.52 -8.54 6.61
N LEU A 4 -35.74 -7.54 5.75
CA LEU A 4 -35.10 -7.45 4.44
C LEU A 4 -33.88 -6.55 4.58
N ASP A 5 -32.75 -7.13 4.97
CA ASP A 5 -31.50 -6.37 5.14
C ASP A 5 -30.75 -6.27 3.80
N PHE A 6 -30.30 -5.07 3.46
CA PHE A 6 -29.54 -4.78 2.26
C PHE A 6 -28.05 -4.55 2.59
N PRO A 7 -27.13 -4.98 1.70
CA PRO A 7 -25.71 -4.72 1.88
C PRO A 7 -25.33 -3.30 1.46
N TYR A 8 -24.76 -2.54 2.39
CA TYR A 8 -24.14 -1.24 2.14
C TYR A 8 -22.63 -1.34 2.27
N LYS A 9 -21.90 -1.05 1.18
CA LYS A 9 -20.43 -1.02 1.17
C LYS A 9 -19.93 0.41 1.27
N VAL A 10 -19.09 0.68 2.26
CA VAL A 10 -18.44 1.99 2.40
C VAL A 10 -17.40 2.13 1.30
N GLN A 11 -17.58 3.12 0.43
CA GLN A 11 -16.63 3.44 -0.63
C GLN A 11 -15.84 4.69 -0.26
N MET A 12 -14.52 4.57 -0.27
CA MET A 12 -13.63 5.72 -0.17
C MET A 12 -13.08 6.05 -1.54
N TYR A 13 -13.33 7.28 -1.98
CA TYR A 13 -12.82 7.80 -3.23
C TYR A 13 -11.59 8.66 -2.95
N HIS A 14 -10.48 8.36 -3.63
CA HIS A 14 -9.34 9.27 -3.68
C HIS A 14 -9.47 10.10 -4.97
N PRO A 15 -9.92 11.36 -4.90
CA PRO A 15 -10.14 12.15 -6.10
C PRO A 15 -8.81 12.43 -6.80
N LEU A 16 -8.66 11.92 -8.02
CA LEU A 16 -7.52 12.20 -8.87
C LEU A 16 -7.75 13.49 -9.66
N SER A 17 -6.77 14.38 -9.64
CA SER A 17 -6.81 15.58 -10.47
C SER A 17 -6.58 15.24 -11.95
N LYS A 18 -7.04 16.10 -12.85
CA LYS A 18 -6.77 15.93 -14.30
C LYS A 18 -5.27 15.88 -14.61
N ALA A 19 -4.47 16.64 -13.88
CA ALA A 19 -3.02 16.64 -14.00
C ALA A 19 -2.42 15.29 -13.55
N ALA A 20 -2.86 14.75 -12.42
CA ALA A 20 -2.39 13.45 -11.92
C ALA A 20 -2.76 12.31 -12.89
N MET A 21 -3.97 12.33 -13.46
CA MET A 21 -4.36 11.36 -14.48
C MET A 21 -3.46 11.42 -15.72
N LYS A 22 -3.13 12.62 -16.18
CA LYS A 22 -2.21 12.81 -17.30
C LYS A 22 -0.81 12.26 -16.99
N GLN A 23 -0.27 12.57 -15.82
CA GLN A 23 1.03 12.07 -15.38
C GLN A 23 1.08 10.55 -15.27
N LEU A 24 0.02 9.92 -14.74
CA LEU A 24 -0.08 8.47 -14.68
C LEU A 24 -0.10 7.82 -16.07
N LEU A 25 -0.81 8.44 -17.02
CA LEU A 25 -0.88 7.95 -18.40
C LEU A 25 0.46 8.08 -19.13
N GLU A 26 1.13 9.22 -18.96
CA GLU A 26 2.47 9.46 -19.51
C GLU A 26 3.47 8.45 -18.96
N PHE A 27 3.52 8.29 -17.63
CA PHE A 27 4.36 7.28 -16.98
C PHE A 27 4.09 5.86 -17.50
N ALA A 28 2.82 5.46 -17.61
CA ALA A 28 2.47 4.13 -18.10
C ALA A 28 2.92 3.92 -19.56
N SER A 29 2.73 4.94 -20.41
CA SER A 29 3.14 4.88 -21.82
C SER A 29 4.66 4.76 -21.96
N ASP A 30 5.40 5.55 -21.19
CA ASP A 30 6.86 5.52 -21.18
C ASP A 30 7.39 4.18 -20.67
N ALA A 31 6.84 3.67 -19.55
CA ALA A 31 7.23 2.38 -18.99
C ALA A 31 7.02 1.23 -19.99
N VAL A 32 5.89 1.21 -20.69
CA VAL A 32 5.61 0.23 -21.76
C VAL A 32 6.61 0.36 -22.90
N GLY A 33 6.94 1.58 -23.32
CA GLY A 33 7.96 1.82 -24.34
C GLY A 33 9.33 1.27 -23.94
N LEU A 34 9.76 1.50 -22.70
CA LEU A 34 11.02 1.02 -22.16
C LEU A 34 11.09 -0.52 -22.10
N ILE A 35 9.98 -1.16 -21.71
CA ILE A 35 9.87 -2.62 -21.67
C ILE A 35 9.94 -3.20 -23.10
N ASN A 36 9.15 -2.67 -24.03
CA ASN A 36 9.07 -3.17 -25.40
C ASN A 36 10.39 -3.00 -26.17
N ASN A 37 11.11 -1.91 -25.92
CA ASN A 37 12.41 -1.65 -26.53
C ASN A 37 13.56 -2.41 -25.86
N ASN A 38 13.27 -3.24 -24.85
CA ASN A 38 14.24 -4.00 -24.07
C ASN A 38 15.33 -3.12 -23.43
N THR A 39 15.02 -1.84 -23.17
CA THR A 39 15.92 -0.88 -22.50
C THR A 39 15.76 -0.91 -20.99
N PHE A 40 14.72 -1.59 -20.49
CA PHE A 40 14.42 -1.74 -19.07
C PHE A 40 14.21 -3.21 -18.70
N ASP A 41 15.09 -3.73 -17.85
CA ASP A 41 15.02 -5.09 -17.35
C ASP A 41 14.13 -5.14 -16.10
N ILE A 42 12.91 -5.66 -16.27
CA ILE A 42 11.94 -5.84 -15.18
C ILE A 42 12.51 -6.73 -14.06
N MET A 43 13.43 -7.66 -14.38
CA MET A 43 14.02 -8.55 -13.38
C MET A 43 14.91 -7.82 -12.37
N LYS A 44 15.35 -6.60 -12.70
CA LYS A 44 16.15 -5.75 -11.80
C LYS A 44 15.30 -4.81 -10.96
N VAL A 45 13.98 -4.81 -11.15
CA VAL A 45 13.07 -3.92 -10.42
C VAL A 45 12.77 -4.49 -9.04
N CYS A 46 12.97 -3.66 -8.02
CA CYS A 46 12.49 -3.91 -6.68
C CYS A 46 11.37 -2.90 -6.36
N PHE A 47 10.21 -3.42 -5.99
CA PHE A 47 9.10 -2.65 -5.43
C PHE A 47 9.22 -2.63 -3.92
N SER A 48 8.86 -1.52 -3.29
CA SER A 48 8.78 -1.45 -1.83
C SER A 48 7.58 -0.65 -1.41
N ASP A 49 6.95 -1.07 -0.32
CA ASP A 49 5.84 -0.33 0.26
C ASP A 49 5.79 -0.50 1.79
N LYS A 50 4.96 0.33 2.41
CA LYS A 50 4.68 0.38 3.83
C LYS A 50 3.25 -0.07 4.09
N ALA A 51 3.09 -1.10 4.92
CA ALA A 51 1.80 -1.57 5.40
C ALA A 51 1.66 -1.37 6.91
N HIS A 52 0.46 -1.00 7.35
CA HIS A 52 0.11 -0.91 8.77
C HIS A 52 -0.74 -2.10 9.19
N PHE A 53 -0.31 -2.81 10.22
CA PHE A 53 -1.02 -3.92 10.84
C PHE A 53 -1.50 -3.48 12.22
N HIS A 54 -2.81 -3.41 12.40
CA HIS A 54 -3.41 -3.06 13.67
C HIS A 54 -3.58 -4.31 14.54
N LEU A 55 -3.17 -4.22 15.81
CA LEU A 55 -3.18 -5.32 16.78
C LEU A 55 -4.40 -5.29 17.70
N ASP A 56 -5.24 -4.26 17.59
CA ASP A 56 -6.41 -3.99 18.43
C ASP A 56 -7.74 -4.37 17.77
N GLY A 57 -7.70 -5.19 16.70
CA GLY A 57 -8.89 -5.60 15.97
C GLY A 57 -9.46 -4.53 15.04
N HIS A 58 -8.73 -3.44 14.77
CA HIS A 58 -9.15 -2.44 13.79
C HIS A 58 -9.34 -3.06 12.40
N VAL A 59 -10.58 -3.02 11.90
CA VAL A 59 -10.93 -3.51 10.56
C VAL A 59 -10.70 -2.40 9.54
N ASN A 60 -9.95 -2.71 8.47
CA ASN A 60 -9.76 -1.81 7.34
C ASN A 60 -11.12 -1.32 6.81
N LYS A 61 -11.30 0.00 6.79
CA LYS A 61 -12.51 0.69 6.31
C LYS A 61 -12.94 0.28 4.90
N GLN A 62 -12.01 -0.11 4.03
CA GLN A 62 -12.32 -0.59 2.68
C GLN A 62 -13.10 -1.91 2.65
N ASN A 63 -13.04 -2.68 3.73
CA ASN A 63 -13.71 -3.97 3.88
C ASN A 63 -15.04 -3.85 4.67
N TRP A 64 -15.50 -2.64 4.97
CA TRP A 64 -16.74 -2.46 5.72
C TRP A 64 -17.95 -2.78 4.84
N LEU A 65 -18.68 -3.81 5.26
CA LEU A 65 -19.97 -4.20 4.70
C LEU A 65 -20.99 -4.18 5.83
N ILE A 66 -22.02 -3.37 5.67
CA ILE A 66 -23.07 -3.18 6.68
C ILE A 66 -24.35 -3.81 6.12
N TRP A 67 -25.01 -4.65 6.90
CA TRP A 67 -26.28 -5.27 6.54
C TRP A 67 -27.37 -4.62 7.35
N GLU A 68 -28.16 -3.76 6.73
CA GLU A 68 -29.24 -3.03 7.40
C GLU A 68 -30.45 -2.91 6.48
N SER A 69 -31.64 -2.83 7.05
CA SER A 69 -32.88 -2.62 6.29
C SER A 69 -32.99 -1.20 5.72
N GLU A 70 -32.30 -0.22 6.33
CA GLU A 70 -32.24 1.18 5.91
C GLU A 70 -30.80 1.69 5.85
N HIS A 71 -30.57 2.83 5.18
CA HIS A 71 -29.23 3.37 5.02
C HIS A 71 -28.64 3.80 6.39
N PRO A 72 -27.50 3.24 6.82
CA PRO A 72 -26.96 3.52 8.14
C PRO A 72 -26.42 4.95 8.26
N HIS A 73 -26.96 5.73 9.20
CA HIS A 73 -26.53 7.10 9.53
C HIS A 73 -25.82 7.16 10.89
N PHE A 74 -24.78 6.35 11.09
CA PHE A 74 -24.01 6.35 12.33
C PHE A 74 -22.56 6.77 12.11
N GLU A 75 -21.99 7.45 13.12
CA GLU A 75 -20.59 7.84 13.15
C GLU A 75 -19.79 6.82 13.98
N ILE A 76 -18.76 6.21 13.37
CA ILE A 76 -17.82 5.36 14.12
C ILE A 76 -16.65 6.23 14.58
N ASN A 77 -16.59 6.48 15.88
CA ASN A 77 -15.42 7.08 16.53
C ASN A 77 -14.31 6.03 16.66
N LEU A 78 -13.23 6.22 15.93
CA LEU A 78 -12.04 5.37 16.01
C LEU A 78 -11.00 6.03 16.92
N SER A 79 -10.37 5.25 17.79
CA SER A 79 -9.24 5.72 18.59
C SER A 79 -8.11 6.21 17.67
N LEU A 80 -7.55 7.39 17.96
CA LEU A 80 -6.37 7.91 17.27
C LEU A 80 -5.10 7.11 17.63
N HIS A 81 -5.10 6.45 18.78
CA HIS A 81 -3.99 5.66 19.30
C HIS A 81 -4.32 4.17 19.20
N THR A 82 -4.33 3.66 17.97
CA THR A 82 -4.44 2.23 17.72
C THR A 82 -3.07 1.56 17.88
N LEU A 83 -3.02 0.42 18.57
CA LEU A 83 -1.78 -0.36 18.67
C LEU A 83 -1.50 -0.93 17.27
N ARG A 84 -0.39 -0.53 16.65
CA ARG A 84 -0.06 -0.94 15.29
C ARG A 84 1.42 -1.22 15.13
N VAL A 85 1.70 -2.21 14.27
CA VAL A 85 3.03 -2.50 13.74
C VAL A 85 3.07 -2.02 12.30
N THR A 86 4.14 -1.31 11.93
CA THR A 86 4.36 -0.97 10.52
C THR A 86 5.35 -1.96 9.92
N ALA A 87 4.98 -2.62 8.83
CA ALA A 87 5.93 -3.35 8.02
C ALA A 87 6.38 -2.49 6.83
N TRP A 88 7.67 -2.44 6.59
CA TRP A 88 8.26 -2.06 5.31
C TRP A 88 8.74 -3.32 4.62
N CYS A 89 8.26 -3.57 3.41
CA CYS A 89 8.66 -4.76 2.64
C CYS A 89 9.14 -4.34 1.27
N ALA A 90 10.22 -4.97 0.81
CA ALA A 90 10.67 -4.89 -0.57
C ALA A 90 10.52 -6.25 -1.25
N MET A 91 10.07 -6.24 -2.50
CA MET A 91 9.86 -7.42 -3.33
C MET A 91 10.39 -7.19 -4.74
N SER A 92 10.89 -8.25 -5.36
CA SER A 92 11.34 -8.29 -6.75
C SER A 92 10.61 -9.42 -7.48
N THR A 93 10.92 -9.60 -8.76
CA THR A 93 10.45 -10.77 -9.53
C THR A 93 10.94 -12.10 -8.94
N LEU A 94 12.01 -12.09 -8.13
CA LEU A 94 12.54 -13.27 -7.44
C LEU A 94 11.87 -13.54 -6.08
N GLY A 95 10.95 -12.67 -5.64
CA GLY A 95 10.24 -12.79 -4.38
C GLY A 95 10.59 -11.69 -3.38
N ILE A 96 10.34 -11.96 -2.09
CA ILE A 96 10.56 -11.00 -1.00
C ILE A 96 12.06 -10.79 -0.80
N VAL A 97 12.51 -9.56 -0.96
CA VAL A 97 13.92 -9.19 -0.73
C VAL A 97 14.18 -8.96 0.76
N GLY A 98 13.18 -8.44 1.48
CA GLY A 98 13.24 -8.31 2.93
C GLY A 98 12.06 -7.52 3.50
N ALA A 99 11.82 -7.72 4.79
CA ALA A 99 10.83 -6.96 5.54
C ALA A 99 11.42 -6.44 6.86
N VAL A 100 10.99 -5.25 7.27
CA VAL A 100 11.35 -4.60 8.53
C VAL A 100 10.07 -4.22 9.26
N PHE A 101 9.95 -4.63 10.51
CA PHE A 101 8.82 -4.29 11.37
C PHE A 101 9.25 -3.21 12.34
N VAL A 102 8.45 -2.14 12.42
CA VAL A 102 8.69 -0.99 13.28
C VAL A 102 7.46 -0.76 14.15
N ASP A 103 7.68 -0.77 15.46
CA ASP A 103 6.69 -0.34 16.44
C ASP A 103 6.69 1.18 16.52
N GLY A 104 5.57 1.82 16.18
CA GLY A 104 5.40 3.28 16.27
C GLY A 104 5.44 4.05 14.93
N ILE A 105 5.71 5.35 15.01
CA ILE A 105 5.69 6.26 13.85
C ILE A 105 6.99 6.14 13.08
N VAL A 106 6.86 5.73 11.83
CA VAL A 106 8.01 5.65 10.92
C VAL A 106 8.33 7.03 10.38
N ASN A 107 9.41 7.63 10.90
CA ASN A 107 9.97 8.91 10.45
C ASN A 107 11.06 8.70 9.39
N ALA A 108 11.38 9.73 8.61
CA ALA A 108 12.41 9.69 7.55
C ALA A 108 13.80 9.23 8.05
N THR A 109 14.09 9.40 9.34
CA THR A 109 15.32 8.90 9.98
C THR A 109 15.34 7.38 10.19
N VAL A 110 14.17 6.74 10.20
CA VAL A 110 13.98 5.28 10.32
C VAL A 110 13.67 4.64 8.96
N THR A 111 13.52 5.42 7.88
CA THR A 111 13.08 4.92 6.57
C THR A 111 13.93 5.32 5.39
N CYS A 112 13.92 4.44 4.40
CA CYS A 112 14.63 4.55 3.14
C CYS A 112 16.15 4.27 3.26
N TRP A 113 16.96 5.16 3.83
CA TRP A 113 18.41 5.06 3.65
C TRP A 113 19.12 3.90 4.37
N PRO A 114 18.86 3.64 5.67
CA PRO A 114 19.50 2.51 6.36
C PRO A 114 19.00 1.16 5.84
N ILE A 115 17.73 1.06 5.42
CA ILE A 115 17.08 -0.18 4.98
C ILE A 115 17.54 -0.56 3.56
N ILE A 116 17.63 0.42 2.65
CA ILE A 116 18.19 0.21 1.31
C ILE A 116 19.68 -0.16 1.42
N SER A 117 20.46 0.55 2.24
CA SER A 117 21.92 0.34 2.38
C SER A 117 22.33 -0.97 3.07
N THR A 118 21.59 -1.45 4.08
CA THR A 118 22.06 -2.60 4.88
C THR A 118 21.63 -3.97 4.36
N ARG A 119 20.54 -4.10 3.59
CA ARG A 119 20.02 -5.41 3.15
C ARG A 119 19.73 -5.53 1.66
N LEU A 120 19.21 -4.49 1.00
CA LEU A 120 18.87 -4.54 -0.43
C LEU A 120 20.12 -4.58 -1.33
N PHE A 121 21.13 -3.73 -1.09
CA PHE A 121 22.37 -3.73 -1.88
C PHE A 121 23.28 -4.96 -1.67
N LYS A 122 23.11 -5.72 -0.57
CA LYS A 122 23.87 -6.97 -0.36
C LYS A 122 23.24 -8.17 -1.07
N ALA A 123 21.91 -8.18 -1.25
CA ALA A 123 21.19 -9.27 -1.92
C ALA A 123 21.23 -9.16 -3.46
N PHE A 124 21.39 -7.94 -3.98
CA PHE A 124 21.57 -7.68 -5.40
C PHE A 124 22.83 -6.82 -5.60
N PRO A 125 23.98 -7.42 -5.95
CA PRO A 125 25.13 -6.62 -6.38
C PRO A 125 24.77 -6.00 -7.72
N ILE A 126 24.27 -4.76 -7.68
CA ILE A 126 24.21 -3.91 -8.86
C ILE A 126 25.67 -3.68 -9.24
N SER A 127 26.15 -4.41 -10.25
CA SER A 127 27.41 -4.10 -10.90
C SER A 127 27.19 -2.78 -11.64
N ILE A 128 27.65 -1.69 -11.02
CA ILE A 128 27.80 -0.39 -11.67
C ILE A 128 28.94 -0.50 -12.69
#